data_AF-A0A179DJ16-F1
#
_entry.id   AF-A0A179DJ16-F1
#
_cell.length_a   1.000
_cell.length_b   1.000
_cell.length_c   1.000
_cell.angle_alpha   90.00
_cell.angle_beta   90.00
_cell.angle_gamma   90.00
#
_symmetry.space_group_name_H-M   'P 1'
#
loop_
_entity.id
_entity.type
_entity.pdbx_description
1 polymer ?
#
loop_
_entity_poly.entity_id
_entity_poly.type
_entity_poly.pdbx_seq_one_letter_code
_entity_poly.pdbx_strand_id
1 'polypeptide(L)'
;MKPFTLIFISTLLLTGVCYSQTKSFQVILSPYQNDHPTEVDEPQIYRLRKQALNADFNIVKLTNLDNHRKDSISLREIFEPVNGNYIYYQFVSTFNGRALVFPGEDLKDSIKIFHDILIVKTNNQNEIIDAFQYTLEWAERPCQYDLYKSSNTSNVTLTENMEISTLKFVRTEYWDENDKFLKEKGTIKMK
;
A
#
# COMPACT_ATOMS: atom_id res chain seq x y z
N MET A 1 22.82 46.55 60.25
CA MET A 1 22.85 45.08 60.05
C MET A 1 23.11 44.80 58.57
N LYS A 2 23.95 43.81 58.23
CA LYS A 2 24.03 43.17 56.89
C LYS A 2 22.97 42.03 56.81
N PRO A 3 22.88 41.19 55.75
CA PRO A 3 23.36 41.28 54.35
C PRO A 3 22.29 40.92 53.28
N PHE A 4 22.78 40.75 52.03
CA PHE A 4 22.25 40.02 50.86
C PHE A 4 21.31 40.79 49.90
N THR A 5 21.26 40.50 48.58
CA THR A 5 22.31 40.12 47.58
C THR A 5 21.71 40.15 46.16
N LEU A 6 22.54 40.10 45.11
CA LEU A 6 22.14 39.93 43.69
C LEU A 6 21.23 38.70 43.46
N ILE A 7 20.40 38.75 42.42
CA ILE A 7 20.54 37.85 41.24
C ILE A 7 19.73 38.40 40.06
N PHE A 8 20.45 38.67 38.97
CA PHE A 8 19.92 38.79 37.61
C PHE A 8 19.68 37.36 37.11
N ILE A 9 18.50 37.01 36.58
CA ILE A 9 18.36 35.91 35.61
C ILE A 9 17.14 36.19 34.73
N SER A 10 17.37 36.14 33.41
CA SER A 10 16.35 36.24 32.38
C SER A 10 15.57 34.94 32.28
N THR A 11 14.27 34.96 32.60
CA THR A 11 13.33 33.94 32.10
C THR A 11 12.93 34.29 30.67
N LEU A 12 13.91 34.20 29.77
CA LEU A 12 13.64 33.94 28.36
C LEU A 12 13.03 32.54 28.31
N LEU A 13 11.70 32.46 28.40
CA LEU A 13 10.98 31.20 28.28
C LEU A 13 11.28 30.63 26.90
N LEU A 14 12.14 29.61 26.86
CA LEU A 14 12.27 28.72 25.72
C LEU A 14 10.89 28.06 25.53
N THR A 15 10.04 28.69 24.73
CA THR A 15 9.15 27.95 23.84
C THR A 15 10.03 27.20 22.86
N GLY A 16 10.65 26.12 23.35
CA GLY A 16 11.29 25.10 22.54
C GLY A 16 10.20 24.50 21.68
N VAL A 17 9.94 25.13 20.54
CA VAL A 17 9.09 24.55 19.52
C VAL A 17 9.85 23.33 19.05
N CYS A 18 9.48 22.17 19.59
CA CYS A 18 9.81 20.88 19.04
C CYS A 18 9.09 20.75 17.69
N TYR A 19 9.55 21.54 16.71
CA TYR A 19 9.44 21.21 15.31
C TYR A 19 10.19 19.90 15.15
N SER A 20 9.48 18.80 15.38
CA SER A 20 9.81 17.51 14.81
C SER A 20 9.78 17.74 13.31
N GLN A 21 10.95 18.06 12.75
CA GLN A 21 11.13 18.10 11.31
C GLN A 21 10.94 16.67 10.83
N THR A 22 9.71 16.35 10.43
CA THR A 22 9.39 15.10 9.74
C THR A 22 10.32 15.02 8.55
N LYS A 23 11.27 14.08 8.61
CA LYS A 23 12.23 13.87 7.53
C LYS A 23 11.43 13.63 6.25
N SER A 24 11.83 14.31 5.17
CA SER A 24 11.28 14.01 3.85
C SER A 24 11.41 12.52 3.56
N PHE A 25 10.39 11.90 2.98
CA PHE A 25 10.48 10.51 2.60
C PHE A 25 11.60 10.31 1.57
N GLN A 26 12.24 9.14 1.60
CA GLN A 26 13.34 8.79 0.70
C GLN A 26 13.06 7.44 0.05
N VAL A 27 12.89 7.43 -1.28
CA VAL A 27 12.84 6.18 -2.05
C VAL A 27 14.24 5.58 -2.11
N ILE A 28 14.40 4.34 -1.64
CA ILE A 28 15.68 3.60 -1.65
C ILE A 28 15.77 2.72 -2.90
N LEU A 29 14.65 2.09 -3.26
CA LEU A 29 14.60 1.06 -4.30
C LEU A 29 13.42 1.30 -5.23
N SER A 30 13.67 1.21 -6.54
CA SER A 30 12.67 1.23 -7.60
C SER A 30 13.16 0.37 -8.77
N PRO A 31 13.15 -0.97 -8.68
CA PRO A 31 13.76 -1.82 -9.67
C PRO A 31 12.85 -1.95 -10.90
N TYR A 32 13.35 -1.49 -12.04
CA TYR A 32 12.71 -1.73 -13.33
C TYR A 32 13.01 -3.16 -13.78
N GLN A 33 12.02 -4.04 -13.69
CA GLN A 33 12.00 -5.37 -14.28
C GLN A 33 10.73 -5.55 -15.11
N ASN A 34 10.89 -6.02 -16.34
CA ASN A 34 9.79 -6.58 -17.11
C ASN A 34 9.46 -7.94 -16.48
N ASP A 35 8.37 -7.99 -15.71
CA ASP A 35 7.89 -9.26 -15.18
C ASP A 35 7.10 -9.99 -16.26
N HIS A 36 7.33 -11.30 -16.35
CA HIS A 36 6.39 -12.16 -17.06
C HIS A 36 5.14 -12.37 -16.19
N PRO A 37 3.93 -12.32 -16.77
CA PRO A 37 2.72 -12.68 -16.06
C PRO A 37 2.81 -14.12 -15.53
N THR A 38 2.28 -14.37 -14.33
CA THR A 38 1.93 -15.74 -13.95
C THR A 38 0.78 -16.24 -14.83
N GLU A 39 0.68 -17.55 -15.02
CA GLU A 39 -0.42 -18.12 -15.80
C GLU A 39 -1.76 -18.02 -15.06
N VAL A 40 -2.84 -18.27 -15.81
CA VAL A 40 -4.20 -18.24 -15.27
C VAL A 40 -4.35 -19.32 -14.18
N ASP A 41 -4.93 -18.95 -13.05
CA ASP A 41 -5.14 -19.76 -11.84
C ASP A 41 -3.85 -20.18 -11.08
N GLU A 42 -2.66 -19.78 -11.53
CA GLU A 42 -1.41 -19.96 -10.76
C GLU A 42 -1.28 -18.92 -9.62
N PRO A 43 -0.60 -19.24 -8.50
CA PRO A 43 -0.35 -18.28 -7.43
C PRO A 43 0.44 -17.06 -7.91
N GLN A 44 -0.07 -15.87 -7.59
CA GLN A 44 0.53 -14.59 -7.94
C GLN A 44 1.91 -14.39 -7.29
N ILE A 45 2.77 -13.58 -7.92
CA ILE A 45 4.10 -13.22 -7.40
C ILE A 45 4.18 -11.72 -7.24
N TYR A 46 4.08 -11.25 -5.99
CA TYR A 46 4.16 -9.84 -5.63
C TYR A 46 5.62 -9.40 -5.49
N ARG A 47 6.18 -8.83 -6.55
CA ARG A 47 7.60 -8.39 -6.58
C ARG A 47 7.75 -6.95 -6.11
N LEU A 48 8.75 -6.69 -5.28
CA LEU A 48 9.03 -5.38 -4.71
C LEU A 48 9.36 -4.37 -5.80
N ARG A 49 8.47 -3.38 -5.99
CA ARG A 49 8.62 -2.29 -6.97
C ARG A 49 9.06 -0.97 -6.35
N LYS A 50 8.77 -0.74 -5.08
CA LYS A 50 9.18 0.49 -4.39
C LYS A 50 9.46 0.23 -2.92
N GLN A 51 10.53 0.81 -2.40
CA GLN A 51 10.76 0.93 -0.96
C GLN A 51 11.08 2.38 -0.61
N ALA A 52 10.44 2.92 0.43
CA ALA A 52 10.71 4.28 0.93
C ALA A 52 10.79 4.36 2.46
N LEU A 53 11.73 5.16 2.98
CA LEU A 53 11.86 5.50 4.41
C LEU A 53 11.12 6.80 4.73
N ASN A 54 10.75 6.99 6.01
CA ASN A 54 10.02 8.15 6.51
C ASN A 54 8.73 8.39 5.68
N ALA A 55 8.02 7.30 5.39
CA ALA A 55 6.88 7.28 4.49
C ALA A 55 5.60 6.87 5.23
N ASP A 56 4.45 7.16 4.64
CA ASP A 56 3.15 6.58 4.99
C ASP A 56 2.29 6.43 3.72
N PHE A 57 1.13 5.80 3.88
CA PHE A 57 0.10 5.70 2.86
C PHE A 57 -0.66 7.02 2.70
N ASN A 58 -1.09 7.34 1.47
CA ASN A 58 -2.03 8.43 1.25
C ASN A 58 -3.47 7.99 1.59
N ILE A 59 -3.77 7.87 2.89
CA ILE A 59 -5.07 7.38 3.38
C ILE A 59 -6.24 8.19 2.79
N VAL A 60 -6.10 9.51 2.65
CA VAL A 60 -7.14 10.38 2.06
C VAL A 60 -7.47 9.96 0.62
N LYS A 61 -6.47 9.64 -0.20
CA LYS A 61 -6.70 9.13 -1.56
C LYS A 61 -7.22 7.68 -1.55
N LEU A 62 -6.68 6.81 -0.68
CA LEU A 62 -7.05 5.39 -0.61
C LEU A 62 -8.51 5.18 -0.18
N THR A 63 -9.01 5.94 0.80
CA THR A 63 -10.41 5.87 1.23
C THR A 63 -11.38 6.61 0.30
N ASN A 64 -10.90 7.13 -0.83
CA ASN A 64 -11.70 7.92 -1.76
C ASN A 64 -11.25 7.74 -3.22
N LEU A 65 -11.03 6.49 -3.63
CA LEU A 65 -10.57 6.13 -4.98
C LEU A 65 -11.45 6.76 -6.08
N ASP A 66 -12.76 6.86 -5.86
CA ASP A 66 -13.73 7.36 -6.85
C ASP A 66 -13.56 8.85 -7.18
N ASN A 67 -13.30 9.70 -6.19
CA ASN A 67 -13.08 11.13 -6.44
C ASN A 67 -11.66 11.43 -6.96
N HIS A 68 -10.74 10.46 -6.93
CA HIS A 68 -9.36 10.64 -7.37
C HIS A 68 -9.01 9.90 -8.67
N ARG A 69 -9.76 8.87 -9.07
CA ARG A 69 -9.62 8.20 -10.37
C ARG A 69 -10.20 9.05 -11.51
N LYS A 70 -9.31 9.63 -12.32
CA LYS A 70 -9.66 10.22 -13.64
C LYS A 70 -9.29 9.28 -14.79
N ASP A 71 -8.21 8.53 -14.62
CA ASP A 71 -7.60 7.60 -15.57
C ASP A 71 -6.74 6.56 -14.81
N SER A 72 -6.07 5.66 -15.54
CA SER A 72 -5.19 4.63 -14.95
C SER A 72 -3.87 5.17 -14.38
N ILE A 73 -3.43 6.37 -14.78
CA ILE A 73 -2.21 7.00 -14.29
C ILE A 73 -2.47 7.59 -12.90
N SER A 74 -3.53 8.39 -12.77
CA SER A 74 -4.01 8.96 -11.51
C SER A 74 -4.39 7.89 -10.48
N LEU A 75 -4.83 6.70 -10.91
CA LEU A 75 -4.99 5.53 -10.04
C LEU A 75 -3.67 5.11 -9.38
N ARG A 76 -2.58 4.95 -10.16
CA ARG A 76 -1.27 4.52 -9.64
C ARG A 76 -0.72 5.53 -8.63
N GLU A 77 -0.95 6.83 -8.83
CA GLU A 77 -0.58 7.89 -7.89
C GLU A 77 -1.30 7.86 -6.53
N ILE A 78 -2.33 7.02 -6.35
CA ILE A 78 -2.97 6.80 -5.05
C ILE A 78 -2.11 5.88 -4.18
N PHE A 79 -1.38 4.96 -4.82
CA PHE A 79 -0.47 4.00 -4.20
C PHE A 79 0.98 4.51 -4.18
N GLU A 80 1.19 5.83 -4.22
CA GLU A 80 2.50 6.46 -4.01
C GLU A 80 2.68 6.87 -2.54
N PRO A 81 3.89 6.71 -1.97
CA PRO A 81 4.16 7.10 -0.59
C PRO A 81 4.07 8.60 -0.40
N VAL A 82 3.62 9.01 0.79
CA VAL A 82 3.69 10.38 1.29
C VAL A 82 4.65 10.46 2.48
N ASN A 83 5.00 11.67 2.95
CA ASN A 83 5.80 11.84 4.16
C ASN A 83 5.14 11.16 5.38
N GLY A 84 5.95 10.49 6.20
CA GLY A 84 5.49 9.74 7.37
C GLY A 84 6.63 9.28 8.28
N ASN A 85 6.35 8.29 9.13
CA ASN A 85 7.28 7.79 10.14
C ASN A 85 7.60 6.29 9.99
N TYR A 86 7.23 5.69 8.86
CA TYR A 86 7.30 4.24 8.64
C TYR A 86 8.18 3.89 7.45
N ILE A 87 8.42 2.59 7.26
CA ILE A 87 8.98 2.06 6.03
C ILE A 87 7.83 1.59 5.14
N TYR A 88 7.78 2.13 3.93
CA TYR A 88 6.78 1.84 2.91
C TYR A 88 7.35 0.85 1.89
N TYR A 89 6.55 -0.15 1.52
CA TYR A 89 6.81 -1.10 0.45
C TYR A 89 5.63 -1.11 -0.51
N GLN A 90 5.92 -1.08 -1.81
CA GLN A 90 4.97 -1.34 -2.89
C GLN A 90 5.44 -2.58 -3.63
N PHE A 91 4.60 -3.60 -3.69
CA PHE A 91 4.77 -4.77 -4.53
C PHE A 91 3.78 -4.69 -5.68
N VAL A 92 4.18 -5.22 -6.83
CA VAL A 92 3.28 -5.42 -7.97
C VAL A 92 3.36 -6.88 -8.39
N SER A 93 2.21 -7.49 -8.60
CA SER A 93 2.09 -8.75 -9.31
C SER A 93 1.51 -8.48 -10.69
N THR A 94 2.01 -9.21 -11.69
CA THR A 94 1.50 -9.21 -13.06
C THR A 94 1.06 -10.64 -13.36
N PHE A 95 -0.15 -10.82 -13.88
CA PHE A 95 -0.74 -12.15 -14.09
C PHE A 95 -1.71 -12.18 -15.26
N ASN A 96 -1.88 -13.36 -15.86
CA ASN A 96 -2.93 -13.64 -16.83
C ASN A 96 -4.23 -13.92 -16.05
N GLY A 97 -5.24 -13.09 -16.25
CA GLY A 97 -6.56 -13.22 -15.61
C GLY A 97 -7.68 -13.34 -16.64
N ARG A 98 -8.85 -13.81 -16.19
CA ARG A 98 -10.06 -13.87 -17.03
C ARG A 98 -10.86 -12.57 -16.86
N ALA A 99 -10.92 -11.77 -17.91
CA ALA A 99 -11.81 -10.62 -17.99
C ALA A 99 -13.27 -11.05 -18.19
N LEU A 100 -14.20 -10.17 -17.85
CA LEU A 100 -15.60 -10.31 -18.24
C LEU A 100 -15.71 -10.29 -19.77
N VAL A 101 -16.52 -11.19 -20.32
CA VAL A 101 -16.82 -11.30 -21.76
C VAL A 101 -18.29 -10.98 -21.95
N PHE A 102 -18.61 -9.98 -22.75
CA PHE A 102 -19.99 -9.60 -23.04
C PHE A 102 -20.59 -10.45 -24.18
N PRO A 103 -21.93 -10.61 -24.23
CA PRO A 103 -22.58 -11.34 -25.31
C PRO A 103 -22.23 -10.77 -26.70
N GLY A 104 -21.50 -11.56 -27.50
CA GLY A 104 -21.04 -11.18 -28.84
C GLY A 104 -19.53 -11.01 -28.99
N GLU A 105 -18.76 -11.05 -27.89
CA GLU A 105 -17.29 -11.04 -27.90
C GLU A 105 -16.72 -12.48 -28.04
N ASP A 106 -15.49 -12.63 -28.58
CA ASP A 106 -14.82 -13.94 -28.67
C ASP A 106 -14.24 -14.33 -27.29
N LEU A 107 -14.56 -15.54 -26.83
CA LEU A 107 -14.03 -16.12 -25.60
C LEU A 107 -12.50 -16.23 -25.60
N LYS A 108 -11.83 -16.21 -26.77
CA LYS A 108 -10.37 -16.18 -26.87
C LYS A 108 -9.74 -14.90 -26.33
N ASP A 109 -10.46 -13.77 -26.40
CA ASP A 109 -9.99 -12.48 -25.90
C ASP A 109 -10.30 -12.28 -24.39
N SER A 110 -10.80 -13.33 -23.72
CA SER A 110 -11.09 -13.31 -22.29
C SER A 110 -9.83 -13.29 -21.41
N ILE A 111 -8.70 -13.81 -21.89
CA ILE A 111 -7.45 -13.81 -21.12
C ILE A 111 -6.73 -12.48 -21.37
N LYS A 112 -6.59 -11.68 -20.30
CA LYS A 112 -5.91 -10.38 -20.33
C LYS A 112 -4.87 -10.31 -19.22
N ILE A 113 -3.90 -9.41 -19.37
CA ILE A 113 -2.90 -9.14 -18.33
C ILE A 113 -3.49 -8.17 -17.31
N PHE A 114 -3.41 -8.53 -16.03
CA PHE A 114 -3.84 -7.74 -14.88
C PHE A 114 -2.65 -7.41 -13.97
N HIS A 115 -2.80 -6.37 -13.17
CA HIS A 115 -1.81 -5.89 -12.22
C HIS A 115 -2.41 -5.67 -10.83
N ASP A 116 -1.98 -6.46 -9.87
CA ASP A 116 -2.27 -6.20 -8.46
C ASP A 116 -1.18 -5.33 -7.85
N ILE A 117 -1.58 -4.26 -7.16
CA ILE A 117 -0.71 -3.51 -6.26
C ILE A 117 -0.97 -4.02 -4.84
N LEU A 118 0.10 -4.40 -4.13
CA LEU A 118 0.10 -4.64 -2.70
C LEU A 118 0.99 -3.59 -2.03
N ILE A 119 0.43 -2.74 -1.17
CA ILE A 119 1.17 -1.78 -0.36
C ILE A 119 1.26 -2.27 1.08
N VAL A 120 2.45 -2.19 1.68
CA VAL A 120 2.72 -2.62 3.06
C VAL A 120 3.49 -1.52 3.78
N LYS A 121 3.06 -1.22 5.01
CA LYS A 121 3.71 -0.28 5.91
C LYS A 121 4.25 -1.02 7.11
N THR A 122 5.53 -0.85 7.42
CA THR A 122 6.19 -1.48 8.58
C THR A 122 6.84 -0.46 9.51
N ASN A 123 7.11 -0.87 10.75
CA ASN A 123 8.06 -0.16 11.61
C ASN A 123 9.52 -0.50 11.22
N ASN A 124 10.47 -0.01 12.02
CA ASN A 124 11.91 -0.21 11.83
C ASN A 124 12.39 -1.65 12.11
N GLN A 125 11.50 -2.52 12.61
CA GLN A 125 11.73 -3.93 12.90
C GLN A 125 11.09 -4.83 11.82
N ASN A 126 10.60 -4.24 10.71
CA ASN A 126 9.82 -4.89 9.65
C ASN A 126 8.49 -5.51 10.13
N GLU A 127 8.00 -5.16 11.33
CA GLU A 127 6.66 -5.56 11.78
C GLU A 127 5.61 -4.74 11.01
N ILE A 128 4.63 -5.43 10.44
CA ILE A 128 3.60 -4.85 9.60
C ILE A 128 2.61 -4.07 10.48
N ILE A 129 2.40 -2.81 10.12
CA ILE A 129 1.49 -1.89 10.80
C ILE A 129 0.16 -1.84 10.07
N ASP A 130 0.21 -1.73 8.74
CA ASP A 130 -0.96 -1.69 7.87
C ASP A 130 -0.59 -2.18 6.46
N ALA A 131 -1.56 -2.71 5.70
CA ALA A 131 -1.38 -3.16 4.33
C ALA A 131 -2.69 -3.12 3.53
N PHE A 132 -2.59 -2.84 2.23
CA PHE A 132 -3.73 -2.85 1.29
C PHE A 132 -3.36 -3.56 -0.01
N GLN A 133 -4.31 -4.27 -0.62
CA GLN A 133 -4.20 -4.82 -1.97
C GLN A 133 -5.26 -4.14 -2.87
N TYR A 134 -4.93 -3.92 -4.15
CA TYR A 134 -5.84 -3.39 -5.16
C TYR A 134 -5.50 -3.87 -6.58
N THR A 135 -6.50 -4.33 -7.32
CA THR A 135 -6.38 -4.74 -8.73
C THR A 135 -6.59 -3.54 -9.68
N LEU A 136 -5.59 -3.19 -10.50
CA LEU A 136 -5.59 -1.93 -11.27
C LEU A 136 -6.67 -1.84 -12.35
N GLU A 137 -6.86 -2.91 -13.13
CA GLU A 137 -7.71 -2.91 -14.33
C GLU A 137 -9.20 -3.13 -14.03
N TRP A 138 -9.57 -3.54 -12.81
CA TRP A 138 -10.96 -3.69 -12.39
C TRP A 138 -11.53 -2.33 -11.98
N ALA A 139 -12.23 -1.69 -12.93
CA ALA A 139 -12.48 -0.25 -12.87
C ALA A 139 -13.80 0.25 -13.49
N GLU A 140 -14.77 -0.63 -13.77
CA GLU A 140 -16.06 -0.20 -14.31
C GLU A 140 -16.86 0.59 -13.26
N ARG A 141 -17.17 1.87 -13.52
CA ARG A 141 -18.19 2.59 -12.74
C ARG A 141 -19.58 2.06 -13.12
N PRO A 142 -20.53 1.90 -12.18
CA PRO A 142 -20.47 2.28 -10.76
C PRO A 142 -20.02 1.13 -9.83
N CYS A 143 -19.36 0.09 -10.35
CA CYS A 143 -19.04 -1.13 -9.62
C CYS A 143 -17.90 -0.91 -8.62
N GLN A 144 -18.01 -1.60 -7.48
CA GLN A 144 -17.20 -1.38 -6.28
C GLN A 144 -15.71 -1.59 -6.51
N TYR A 145 -14.88 -0.79 -5.85
CA TYR A 145 -13.43 -0.95 -5.88
C TYR A 145 -13.02 -2.30 -5.30
N ASP A 146 -12.04 -2.93 -5.96
CA ASP A 146 -11.40 -4.16 -5.47
C ASP A 146 -10.26 -3.79 -4.50
N LEU A 147 -10.55 -2.89 -3.54
CA LEU A 147 -9.62 -2.45 -2.50
C LEU A 147 -9.83 -3.29 -1.24
N TYR A 148 -8.78 -3.99 -0.82
CA TYR A 148 -8.79 -4.76 0.42
C TYR A 148 -7.80 -4.18 1.42
N LYS A 149 -8.19 -4.21 2.69
CA LYS A 149 -7.34 -3.88 3.82
C LYS A 149 -6.97 -5.14 4.59
N SER A 150 -5.71 -5.25 5.02
CA SER A 150 -5.27 -6.31 5.93
C SER A 150 -6.03 -6.22 7.27
N SER A 151 -6.60 -7.35 7.71
CA SER A 151 -7.17 -7.50 9.05
C SER A 151 -6.20 -8.15 10.04
N ASN A 152 -5.06 -8.66 9.57
CA ASN A 152 -4.06 -9.34 10.39
C ASN A 152 -2.66 -8.73 10.21
N THR A 153 -2.34 -7.76 11.06
CA THR A 153 -1.03 -7.08 11.09
C THR A 153 -0.25 -7.32 12.40
N SER A 154 -0.95 -7.59 13.50
CA SER A 154 -0.33 -7.78 14.82
C SER A 154 0.65 -8.95 14.85
N ASN A 155 1.91 -8.67 15.25
CA ASN A 155 3.01 -9.62 15.35
C ASN A 155 3.38 -10.31 14.01
N VAL A 156 3.04 -9.71 12.86
CA VAL A 156 3.42 -10.20 11.54
C VAL A 156 4.63 -9.42 11.03
N THR A 157 5.77 -10.10 10.83
CA THR A 157 6.97 -9.50 10.22
C THR A 157 6.95 -9.72 8.70
N LEU A 158 7.27 -8.67 7.93
CA LEU A 158 7.41 -8.75 6.48
C LEU A 158 8.70 -9.50 6.10
N THR A 159 8.57 -10.64 5.42
CA THR A 159 9.71 -11.48 5.02
C THR A 159 9.68 -11.86 3.54
N GLU A 160 10.85 -12.23 3.01
CA GLU A 160 10.99 -12.92 1.72
C GLU A 160 10.17 -14.22 1.72
N ASN A 161 9.51 -14.53 0.60
CA ASN A 161 8.60 -15.68 0.42
C ASN A 161 7.35 -15.71 1.35
N MET A 162 6.97 -14.59 1.97
CA MET A 162 5.74 -14.52 2.77
C MET A 162 4.49 -14.71 1.88
N GLU A 163 3.57 -15.59 2.28
CA GLU A 163 2.26 -15.69 1.62
C GLU A 163 1.36 -14.51 2.00
N ILE A 164 0.69 -13.91 1.01
CA ILE A 164 -0.26 -12.80 1.25
C ILE A 164 -1.50 -13.23 2.05
N SER A 165 -1.83 -14.53 2.04
CA SER A 165 -2.88 -15.18 2.84
C SER A 165 -2.75 -14.86 4.34
N THR A 166 -1.52 -14.76 4.83
CA THR A 166 -1.16 -14.40 6.21
C THR A 166 -1.77 -13.08 6.66
N LEU A 167 -1.94 -12.11 5.76
CA LEU A 167 -2.44 -10.76 6.06
C LEU A 167 -3.97 -10.69 6.19
N LYS A 168 -4.70 -11.72 5.75
CA LYS A 168 -6.18 -11.80 5.83
C LYS A 168 -6.86 -10.52 5.33
N PHE A 169 -6.84 -10.32 4.03
CA PHE A 169 -7.41 -9.14 3.38
C PHE A 169 -8.95 -9.16 3.40
N VAL A 170 -9.54 -8.04 3.82
CA VAL A 170 -10.98 -7.78 3.88
C VAL A 170 -11.29 -6.56 3.01
N ARG A 171 -12.29 -6.67 2.14
CA ARG A 171 -12.66 -5.59 1.21
C ARG A 171 -13.17 -4.38 1.99
N THR A 172 -12.74 -3.17 1.61
CA THR A 172 -13.13 -1.94 2.33
C THR A 172 -14.59 -1.60 2.11
N GLU A 173 -15.14 -1.96 0.95
CA GLU A 173 -16.55 -1.82 0.58
C GLU A 173 -17.00 -3.08 -0.18
N TYR A 174 -18.06 -3.74 0.27
CA TYR A 174 -18.64 -4.92 -0.37
C TYR A 174 -20.16 -4.92 -0.17
N TRP A 175 -20.90 -5.47 -1.14
CA TRP A 175 -22.34 -5.73 -1.00
C TRP A 175 -22.68 -7.23 -0.91
N ASP A 176 -21.81 -8.11 -1.42
CA ASP A 176 -21.90 -9.56 -1.23
C ASP A 176 -20.85 -10.01 -0.20
N GLU A 177 -21.26 -10.82 0.79
CA GLU A 177 -20.36 -11.48 1.73
C GLU A 177 -19.40 -12.45 1.03
N ASN A 178 -19.75 -12.96 -0.16
CA ASN A 178 -18.86 -13.78 -0.98
C ASN A 178 -17.62 -13.00 -1.46
N ASP A 179 -17.70 -11.67 -1.58
CA ASP A 179 -16.61 -10.82 -2.09
C ASP A 179 -15.91 -10.01 -0.98
N LYS A 180 -16.20 -10.36 0.27
CA LYS A 180 -15.66 -9.72 1.47
C LYS A 180 -14.19 -10.01 1.73
N PHE A 181 -13.72 -11.18 1.30
CA PHE A 181 -12.35 -11.65 1.53
C PHE A 181 -11.62 -11.84 0.21
N LEU A 182 -10.36 -11.44 0.16
CA LEU A 182 -9.46 -11.72 -0.95
C LEU A 182 -9.29 -13.25 -1.09
N LYS A 183 -9.52 -13.80 -2.27
CA LYS A 183 -9.47 -15.25 -2.57
C LYS A 183 -8.14 -15.65 -3.20
N GLU A 184 -7.44 -14.66 -3.73
CA GLU A 184 -6.19 -14.73 -4.47
C GLU A 184 -5.07 -15.27 -3.59
N LYS A 185 -4.29 -16.21 -4.15
CA LYS A 185 -3.08 -16.72 -3.53
C LYS A 185 -1.88 -16.02 -4.15
N GLY A 186 -0.88 -15.73 -3.34
CA GLY A 186 0.38 -15.24 -3.86
C GLY A 186 1.48 -15.07 -2.82
N THR A 187 2.68 -14.84 -3.32
CA THR A 187 3.92 -14.84 -2.54
C THR A 187 4.67 -13.51 -2.72
N ILE A 188 5.09 -12.93 -1.62
CA ILE A 188 5.90 -11.69 -1.58
C ILE A 188 7.37 -12.01 -1.92
N LYS A 189 7.94 -11.21 -2.82
CA LYS A 189 9.35 -11.24 -3.23
C LYS A 189 9.99 -9.87 -3.01
N MET A 190 11.01 -9.82 -2.17
CA MET A 190 11.77 -8.62 -1.82
C MET A 190 12.94 -8.36 -2.79
N LYS A 191 13.23 -9.29 -3.71
CA LYS A 191 14.31 -9.27 -4.70
C LYS A 191 13.89 -9.96 -6.00
#